data_AF-A0A9P5WH58-F1
#
_entry.id   AF-A0A9P5WH58-F1
#
_cell.length_a   1.000
_cell.length_b   1.000
_cell.length_c   1.000
_cell.angle_alpha   90.00
_cell.angle_beta   90.00
_cell.angle_gamma   90.00
#
_symmetry.space_group_name_H-M   'P 1'
#
loop_
_entity.id
_entity.type
_entity.pdbx_description
1 polymer ?
#
loop_
_entity_poly.entity_id
_entity_poly.type
_entity_poly.pdbx_seq_one_letter_code
_entity_poly.pdbx_strand_id
1 'polypeptide(L)'
;MSFIYKYFTNGNATSAEAENTAALKAIIKDHKTVLKAECQQYEVEYKQALKDAEAEYKRAKQQAKENMCHNMLDAVKREVDGITATEAFTNADAKTKAKIEGFRTWINTSAEKHLDEKGGHVEVVDVKVVDVKEDL
;
A
#
# COMPACT_ATOMS: atom_id res chain seq x y z
N MET A 1 -18.14 29.18 -31.14
CA MET A 1 -17.99 30.12 -30.01
C MET A 1 -18.48 31.56 -30.29
N SER A 2 -18.78 31.99 -31.52
CA SER A 2 -19.07 33.41 -31.80
C SER A 2 -20.52 33.88 -31.59
N PHE A 3 -21.51 32.98 -31.58
CA PHE A 3 -22.93 33.35 -31.36
C PHE A 3 -23.20 33.74 -29.90
N ILE A 4 -22.73 32.92 -28.96
CA ILE A 4 -22.92 33.14 -27.52
C ILE A 4 -22.21 34.44 -27.06
N TYR A 5 -20.99 34.69 -27.54
CA TYR A 5 -20.27 35.93 -27.23
C TYR A 5 -20.99 37.18 -27.77
N LYS A 6 -21.53 37.13 -29.00
CA LYS A 6 -22.31 38.24 -29.59
C LYS A 6 -23.63 38.49 -28.86
N TYR A 7 -24.29 37.44 -28.37
CA TYR A 7 -25.51 37.56 -27.57
C TYR A 7 -25.26 38.28 -26.22
N PHE A 8 -24.08 38.09 -25.64
CA PHE A 8 -23.72 38.65 -24.33
C PHE A 8 -23.04 40.03 -24.35
N THR A 9 -22.66 40.56 -25.52
CA THR A 9 -21.84 41.78 -25.63
C THR A 9 -22.50 42.95 -26.36
N ASN A 10 -23.63 42.74 -27.04
CA ASN A 10 -24.33 43.82 -27.73
C ASN A 10 -25.31 44.54 -26.77
N GLY A 11 -25.11 45.85 -26.58
CA GLY A 11 -25.88 46.72 -25.67
C GLY A 11 -27.35 46.98 -26.02
N ASN A 12 -28.00 46.10 -26.80
CA ASN A 12 -29.42 46.16 -27.19
C ASN A 12 -30.22 44.96 -26.65
N ALA A 13 -29.73 44.30 -25.59
CA ALA A 13 -30.45 43.19 -24.96
C ALA A 13 -31.79 43.68 -24.37
N THR A 14 -32.87 42.97 -24.67
CA THR A 14 -34.15 43.18 -23.99
C THR A 14 -34.06 42.80 -22.50
N SER A 15 -34.97 43.27 -21.65
CA SER A 15 -34.98 42.92 -20.21
C SER A 15 -34.94 41.41 -19.99
N ALA A 16 -35.73 40.65 -20.76
CA ALA A 16 -35.76 39.20 -20.70
C ALA A 16 -34.42 38.55 -21.09
N GLU A 17 -33.69 39.10 -22.05
CA GLU A 17 -32.37 38.60 -22.45
C GLU A 17 -31.30 38.91 -21.41
N ALA A 18 -31.39 40.07 -20.74
CA ALA A 18 -30.53 40.43 -19.62
C ALA A 18 -30.79 39.51 -18.39
N GLU A 19 -32.04 39.23 -18.08
CA GLU A 19 -32.47 38.32 -17.01
C GLU A 19 -32.01 36.87 -17.29
N ASN A 20 -32.23 36.38 -18.52
CA ASN A 20 -31.77 35.06 -18.94
C ASN A 20 -30.23 34.95 -18.92
N THR A 21 -29.53 36.01 -19.31
CA THR A 21 -28.06 36.07 -19.23
C THR A 21 -27.58 36.02 -17.79
N ALA A 22 -28.22 36.74 -16.87
CA ALA A 22 -27.88 36.72 -15.45
C ALA A 22 -28.14 35.33 -14.83
N ALA A 23 -29.26 34.70 -15.18
CA ALA A 23 -29.59 33.35 -14.75
C ALA A 23 -28.56 32.32 -15.24
N LEU A 24 -28.17 32.37 -16.52
CA LEU A 24 -27.13 31.49 -17.08
C LEU A 24 -25.77 31.71 -16.40
N LYS A 25 -25.38 32.96 -16.13
CA LYS A 25 -24.14 33.27 -15.41
C LYS A 25 -24.16 32.71 -13.98
N ALA A 26 -25.28 32.80 -13.28
CA ALA A 26 -25.44 32.22 -11.94
C ALA A 26 -25.31 30.69 -11.99
N ILE A 27 -26.02 30.03 -12.90
CA ILE A 27 -25.94 28.57 -13.08
C ILE A 27 -24.51 28.12 -13.40
N ILE A 28 -23.80 28.83 -14.29
CA ILE A 28 -22.40 28.50 -14.62
C ILE A 28 -21.49 28.67 -13.41
N LYS A 29 -21.70 29.71 -12.60
CA LYS A 29 -20.92 29.96 -11.38
C LYS A 29 -21.14 28.86 -10.34
N ASP A 30 -22.38 28.44 -10.15
CA ASP A 30 -22.74 27.40 -9.20
C ASP A 30 -22.14 26.06 -9.62
N HIS A 31 -22.32 25.66 -10.89
CA HIS A 31 -21.68 24.45 -11.43
C HIS A 31 -20.15 24.48 -11.32
N LYS A 32 -19.52 25.63 -11.58
CA LYS A 32 -18.06 25.77 -11.42
C LYS A 32 -17.63 25.54 -9.97
N THR A 33 -18.42 26.01 -9.02
CA THR A 33 -18.15 25.84 -7.59
C THR A 33 -18.28 24.38 -7.18
N VAL A 34 -19.36 23.72 -7.61
CA VAL A 34 -19.58 22.28 -7.36
C VAL A 34 -18.47 21.45 -7.97
N LEU A 35 -18.12 21.68 -9.24
CA LEU A 35 -17.04 20.94 -9.91
C LEU A 35 -15.69 21.13 -9.22
N LYS A 36 -15.40 22.34 -8.72
CA LYS A 36 -14.16 22.58 -7.95
C LYS A 36 -14.13 21.73 -6.68
N ALA A 37 -15.25 21.67 -5.95
CA ALA A 37 -15.36 20.87 -4.74
C ALA A 37 -15.23 19.37 -5.04
N GLU A 38 -15.88 18.87 -6.10
CA GLU A 38 -15.76 17.48 -6.56
C GLU A 38 -14.33 17.11 -6.93
N CYS A 39 -13.62 17.97 -7.68
CA CYS A 39 -12.22 17.75 -8.02
C CYS A 39 -11.32 17.69 -6.78
N GLN A 40 -11.54 18.57 -5.79
CA GLN A 40 -10.78 18.56 -4.53
C GLN A 40 -11.07 17.29 -3.73
N GLN A 41 -12.33 16.89 -3.65
CA GLN A 41 -12.73 15.66 -2.96
C GLN A 41 -12.10 14.43 -3.61
N TYR A 42 -12.13 14.34 -4.94
CA TYR A 42 -11.49 13.26 -5.68
C TYR A 42 -9.98 13.21 -5.44
N GLU A 43 -9.31 14.37 -5.38
CA GLU A 43 -7.88 14.42 -5.10
C GLU A 43 -7.55 13.89 -3.69
N VAL A 44 -8.37 14.21 -2.69
CA VAL A 44 -8.23 13.71 -1.32
C VAL A 44 -8.46 12.20 -1.27
N GLU A 45 -9.55 11.73 -1.87
CA GLU A 45 -9.89 10.30 -1.92
C GLU A 45 -8.82 9.47 -2.63
N TYR A 46 -8.31 9.98 -3.77
CA TYR A 46 -7.23 9.33 -4.52
C TYR A 46 -5.96 9.22 -3.69
N LYS A 47 -5.54 10.30 -3.02
CA LYS A 47 -4.34 10.29 -2.16
C LYS A 47 -4.49 9.31 -1.01
N GLN A 48 -5.68 9.23 -0.41
CA GLN A 48 -5.96 8.29 0.67
C GLN A 48 -5.92 6.84 0.17
N ALA A 49 -6.59 6.54 -0.95
CA ALA A 49 -6.59 5.22 -1.55
C ALA A 49 -5.18 4.74 -1.94
N LEU A 50 -4.34 5.64 -2.48
CA LEU A 50 -2.95 5.35 -2.79
C LEU A 50 -2.15 5.01 -1.53
N LYS A 51 -2.32 5.77 -0.45
CA LYS A 51 -1.65 5.53 0.84
C LYS A 51 -2.03 4.17 1.42
N ASP A 52 -3.30 3.81 1.36
CA ASP A 52 -3.79 2.53 1.88
C ASP A 52 -3.27 1.35 1.04
N ALA A 53 -3.27 1.48 -0.29
CA ALA A 53 -2.71 0.49 -1.19
C ALA A 53 -1.20 0.29 -0.97
N GLU A 54 -0.43 1.36 -0.76
CA GLU A 54 1.00 1.26 -0.45
C GLU A 54 1.26 0.57 0.89
N ALA A 55 0.43 0.84 1.90
CA ALA A 55 0.52 0.21 3.22
C ALA A 55 0.22 -1.30 3.13
N GLU A 56 -0.83 -1.67 2.38
CA GLU A 56 -1.19 -3.07 2.14
C GLU A 56 -0.10 -3.80 1.37
N TYR A 57 0.45 -3.22 0.31
CA TYR A 57 1.56 -3.79 -0.43
C TYR A 57 2.78 -4.05 0.47
N LYS A 58 3.13 -3.08 1.33
CA LYS A 58 4.25 -3.24 2.28
C LYS A 58 4.00 -4.40 3.27
N ARG A 59 2.79 -4.50 3.82
CA ARG A 59 2.41 -5.62 4.70
C ARG A 59 2.48 -6.96 3.96
N ALA A 60 1.84 -7.06 2.80
CA ALA A 60 1.80 -8.28 2.01
C ALA A 60 3.22 -8.74 1.59
N LYS A 61 4.08 -7.79 1.19
CA LYS A 61 5.48 -8.08 0.86
C LYS A 61 6.26 -8.59 2.07
N GLN A 62 6.03 -8.04 3.25
CA GLN A 62 6.70 -8.48 4.47
C GLN A 62 6.23 -9.88 4.87
N GLN A 63 4.91 -10.11 4.88
CA GLN A 63 4.34 -11.42 5.15
C GLN A 63 4.83 -12.49 4.16
N ALA A 64 4.93 -12.15 2.87
CA ALA A 64 5.46 -13.06 1.87
C ALA A 64 6.93 -13.45 2.13
N LYS A 65 7.77 -12.50 2.58
CA LYS A 65 9.16 -12.78 2.95
C LYS A 65 9.23 -13.69 4.18
N GLU A 66 8.43 -13.42 5.20
CA GLU A 66 8.36 -14.24 6.40
C GLU A 66 7.92 -15.67 6.06
N ASN A 67 6.84 -15.81 5.29
CA ASN A 67 6.37 -17.12 4.84
C ASN A 67 7.43 -17.86 4.02
N MET A 68 8.17 -17.17 3.14
CA MET A 68 9.27 -17.77 2.38
C MET A 68 10.37 -18.29 3.30
N CYS A 69 10.77 -17.52 4.31
CA CYS A 69 11.78 -17.94 5.28
C CYS A 69 11.33 -19.14 6.11
N HIS A 70 10.08 -19.14 6.61
CA HIS A 70 9.51 -20.26 7.35
C HIS A 70 9.44 -21.53 6.49
N ASN A 71 8.90 -21.42 5.28
CA ASN A 71 8.81 -22.54 4.35
C ASN A 71 10.19 -23.13 4.00
N MET A 72 11.21 -22.27 3.85
CA MET A 72 12.58 -22.71 3.61
C MET A 72 13.16 -23.43 4.85
N LEU A 73 12.92 -22.90 6.05
CA LEU A 73 13.36 -23.55 7.29
C LEU A 73 12.71 -24.93 7.46
N ASP A 74 11.41 -25.04 7.19
CA ASP A 74 10.68 -26.31 7.22
C ASP A 74 11.17 -27.31 6.16
N ALA A 75 11.57 -26.83 4.99
CA ALA A 75 12.20 -27.68 3.96
C ALA A 75 13.54 -28.24 4.45
N VAL A 76 14.41 -27.37 4.97
CA VAL A 76 15.72 -27.78 5.52
C VAL A 76 15.55 -28.76 6.69
N LYS A 77 14.59 -28.52 7.59
CA LYS A 77 14.26 -29.42 8.70
C LYS A 77 13.88 -30.82 8.21
N ARG A 78 13.00 -30.90 7.20
CA ARG A 78 12.61 -32.18 6.57
C ARG A 78 13.78 -32.88 5.89
N GLU A 79 14.67 -32.14 5.22
CA GLU A 79 15.87 -32.73 4.61
C GLU A 79 16.82 -33.32 5.67
N VAL A 80 17.05 -32.60 6.77
CA VAL A 80 17.89 -33.07 7.88
C VAL A 80 17.28 -34.30 8.54
N ASP A 81 15.98 -34.28 8.84
CA ASP A 81 15.27 -35.45 9.37
C ASP A 81 15.38 -36.64 8.42
N GLY A 82 15.23 -36.41 7.11
CA GLY A 82 15.44 -37.40 6.06
C GLY A 82 16.84 -38.02 6.07
N ILE A 83 17.88 -37.19 6.19
CA ILE A 83 19.27 -37.66 6.32
C ILE A 83 19.43 -38.55 7.56
N THR A 84 18.88 -38.14 8.71
CA THR A 84 19.00 -38.90 9.95
C THR A 84 18.26 -40.24 9.94
N ALA A 85 17.28 -40.40 9.06
CA ALA A 85 16.57 -41.67 8.86
C ALA A 85 17.31 -42.66 7.95
N THR A 86 18.42 -42.27 7.32
CA THR A 86 19.15 -43.13 6.38
C THR A 86 20.07 -44.13 7.09
N GLU A 87 20.24 -45.32 6.52
CA GLU A 87 21.23 -46.31 6.97
C GLU A 87 22.66 -45.77 6.92
N ALA A 88 22.95 -44.90 5.94
CA ALA A 88 24.24 -44.21 5.84
C ALA A 88 24.54 -43.36 7.08
N PHE A 89 23.52 -42.66 7.61
CA PHE A 89 23.64 -41.94 8.86
C PHE A 89 23.73 -42.87 10.08
N THR A 90 22.92 -43.93 10.13
CA THR A 90 22.97 -44.92 11.22
C THR A 90 24.35 -45.56 11.35
N ASN A 91 25.05 -45.76 10.23
CA ASN A 91 26.40 -46.32 10.19
C ASN A 91 27.52 -45.27 10.20
N ALA A 92 27.19 -43.97 10.25
CA ALA A 92 28.18 -42.90 10.29
C ALA A 92 28.98 -42.88 11.60
N ASP A 93 30.17 -42.28 11.53
CA ASP A 93 31.04 -42.08 12.69
C ASP A 93 30.40 -41.12 13.71
N ALA A 94 30.86 -41.21 14.97
CA ALA A 94 30.30 -40.44 16.07
C ALA A 94 30.41 -38.92 15.89
N LYS A 95 31.45 -38.43 15.20
CA LYS A 95 31.64 -36.99 14.96
C LYS A 95 30.64 -36.48 13.92
N THR A 96 30.37 -37.25 12.87
CA THR A 96 29.36 -36.92 11.87
C THR A 96 27.96 -36.91 12.48
N LYS A 97 27.63 -37.92 13.30
CA LYS A 97 26.35 -37.96 14.04
C LYS A 97 26.16 -36.76 14.96
N ALA A 98 27.17 -36.44 15.77
CA ALA A 98 27.12 -35.30 16.69
C ALA A 98 26.93 -33.95 15.96
N LYS A 99 27.57 -33.77 14.79
CA LYS A 99 27.41 -32.55 13.99
C LYS A 99 26.01 -32.39 13.41
N ILE A 100 25.44 -33.45 12.85
CA ILE A 100 24.10 -33.42 12.26
C ILE A 100 23.05 -33.22 13.36
N GLU A 101 23.19 -33.89 14.51
CA GLU A 101 22.27 -33.70 15.65
C GLU A 101 22.39 -32.29 16.25
N GLY A 102 23.60 -31.73 16.33
CA GLY A 102 23.82 -30.34 16.74
C GLY A 102 23.16 -29.35 15.77
N PHE A 103 23.25 -29.59 14.47
CA PHE A 103 22.58 -28.77 13.45
C PHE A 103 21.05 -28.88 13.54
N ARG A 104 20.52 -30.10 13.71
CA ARG A 104 19.09 -30.36 13.91
C ARG A 104 18.55 -29.66 15.15
N THR A 105 19.28 -29.72 16.26
CA THR A 105 18.94 -29.01 17.50
C THR A 105 18.94 -27.49 17.28
N TRP A 106 19.93 -26.96 16.55
CA TRP A 106 19.99 -25.53 16.24
C TRP A 106 18.82 -25.06 15.36
N ILE A 107 18.44 -25.83 14.34
CA ILE A 107 17.25 -25.55 13.51
C ILE A 107 16.00 -25.46 14.38
N ASN A 108 15.77 -26.45 15.25
CA ASN A 108 14.57 -26.56 16.07
C ASN A 108 14.49 -25.57 17.25
N THR A 109 15.55 -24.80 17.51
CA THR A 109 15.60 -23.92 18.69
C THR A 109 15.96 -22.48 18.35
N SER A 110 17.04 -22.28 17.60
CA SER A 110 17.62 -20.97 17.36
C SER A 110 17.15 -20.37 16.05
N ALA A 111 16.96 -21.19 15.01
CA ALA A 111 16.52 -20.69 13.71
C ALA A 111 15.06 -20.23 13.73
N GLU A 112 14.15 -20.98 14.37
CA GLU A 112 12.74 -20.58 14.54
C GLU A 112 12.64 -19.29 15.38
N LYS A 113 13.33 -19.23 16.52
CA LYS A 113 13.35 -18.05 17.40
C LYS A 113 13.86 -16.78 16.71
N HIS A 114 14.88 -16.88 15.85
CA HIS A 114 15.40 -15.74 15.11
C HIS A 114 14.48 -15.23 13.99
N LEU A 115 13.59 -16.08 13.46
CA LEU A 115 12.56 -15.66 12.51
C LEU A 115 11.44 -14.89 13.20
N ASP A 116 11.01 -15.35 14.39
CA ASP A 116 9.98 -14.68 15.19
C ASP A 116 10.43 -13.32 15.73
N GLU A 117 11.68 -13.21 16.20
CA GLU A 117 12.23 -11.96 16.75
C GLU A 117 12.45 -10.87 15.68
N LYS A 118 12.68 -11.24 14.41
CA LYS A 118 12.92 -10.30 13.31
C LYS A 118 11.67 -9.98 12.47
N GLY A 119 10.63 -10.81 12.53
CA GLY A 119 9.34 -10.54 11.87
C GLY A 119 8.41 -9.61 12.67
N GLY A 120 8.64 -9.43 13.98
CA GLY A 120 7.73 -8.71 14.88
C GLY A 120 7.83 -7.18 14.92
N HIS A 121 8.75 -6.54 14.19
CA HIS A 121 8.95 -5.08 14.29
C HIS A 121 8.39 -4.32 13.08
N VAL A 122 7.18 -3.77 13.24
CA VAL A 122 6.62 -2.77 12.33
C VAL A 122 6.45 -1.46 13.11
N GLU A 123 7.43 -0.56 13.01
CA GLU A 123 7.18 0.86 13.21
C GLU A 123 6.29 1.33 12.05
N VAL A 124 5.00 1.51 12.33
CA VAL A 124 4.12 2.28 11.47
C VAL A 124 4.55 3.74 11.63
N VAL A 125 5.41 4.22 10.73
CA VAL A 125 5.76 5.65 10.69
C VAL A 125 4.52 6.41 10.29
N ASP A 126 3.87 7.04 11.28
CA ASP A 126 2.82 8.03 11.07
C ASP A 126 3.37 9.19 10.24
N VAL A 127 3.10 9.16 8.93
CA VAL A 127 3.38 10.29 8.05
C VAL A 127 2.33 11.36 8.38
N LYS A 128 2.73 12.33 9.22
CA LYS A 128 1.97 13.57 9.45
C LYS A 128 1.79 14.29 8.10
N VAL A 129 0.54 14.37 7.66
CA VAL A 129 0.14 15.22 6.55
C VAL A 129 0.35 16.66 7.01
N VAL A 130 1.27 17.37 6.36
CA VAL A 130 1.50 18.79 6.60
C VAL A 130 0.35 19.54 5.92
N ASP A 131 -0.49 20.21 6.72
CA ASP A 131 -1.47 21.17 6.22
C ASP A 131 -0.76 22.23 5.38
N VAL A 132 -1.01 22.21 4.07
CA VAL A 132 -0.63 23.32 3.20
C VAL A 132 -1.68 24.40 3.43
N LYS A 133 -1.35 25.39 4.27
CA LYS A 133 -2.14 26.61 4.39
C LYS A 133 -2.16 27.32 3.04
N GLU A 134 -3.35 27.47 2.48
CA GLU A 134 -3.63 28.37 1.36
C GLU A 134 -3.43 29.82 1.84
N ASP A 135 -2.37 30.49 1.37
CA ASP A 135 -2.35 31.95 1.29
C ASP A 135 -2.96 32.35 -0.06
N LEU A 136 -4.30 32.53 -0.11
CA LEU A 136 -5.02 33.23 -1.19
C LEU A 136 -6.26 33.95 -0.64
#